data_AF-A0A4Q7J357-F1
#
_entry.id   AF-A0A4Q7J357-F1
#
_cell.length_a   1.000
_cell.length_b   1.000
_cell.length_c   1.000
_cell.angle_alpha   90.00
_cell.angle_beta   90.00
_cell.angle_gamma   90.00
#
_symmetry.space_group_name_H-M   'P 1'
#
loop_
_entity.id
_entity.type
_entity.pdbx_description
1 polymer ?
#
loop_
_entity_poly.entity_id
_entity_poly.type
_entity_poly.pdbx_seq_one_letter_code
_entity_poly.pdbx_strand_id
1 'polypeptide(L)'
;MAYAVWDGITDPSSLFESDVEQRNALSQAAFSGDWEGVFTHLRRDEGGPNATRLGGRSGYTVLHQAAYHGAPVAVVERLVRAGGFRAIRDNNGDRPIDLASRFRHDHLIDALKPPLRHAVPTKILTALQQGLETLITEDSGFGEVWRDAGMRMPQLEVLTELEDPELWVPVPGMYGGWRLRLLHLEVAAQPMCRVVESYHHYRLRAGGTATVHGPMPRQSNYV
;
A
#
# COMPACT_ATOMS: atom_id res chain seq x y z
N MET A 1 -16.50 -1.30 -8.86
CA MET A 1 -15.93 -1.24 -7.50
C MET A 1 -14.53 -0.68 -7.64
N ALA A 2 -14.20 0.39 -6.92
CA ALA A 2 -12.84 0.91 -6.89
C ALA A 2 -12.02 0.02 -5.96
N TYR A 3 -10.93 -0.56 -6.45
CA TYR A 3 -9.97 -1.32 -5.66
C TYR A 3 -9.07 -0.37 -4.87
N ALA A 4 -8.55 -0.81 -3.72
CA ALA A 4 -7.52 -0.07 -3.01
C ALA A 4 -6.22 -0.10 -3.84
N VAL A 5 -5.45 0.99 -3.81
CA VAL A 5 -4.20 1.11 -4.57
C VAL A 5 -3.01 1.25 -3.62
N TRP A 6 -2.00 0.42 -3.83
CA TRP A 6 -0.67 0.60 -3.25
C TRP A 6 0.20 1.39 -4.22
N ASP A 7 0.32 2.68 -3.96
CA ASP A 7 1.25 3.53 -4.70
C ASP A 7 2.68 3.33 -4.16
N GLY A 8 3.38 2.38 -4.75
CA GLY A 8 4.75 2.01 -4.36
C GLY A 8 5.83 2.86 -5.01
N ILE A 9 5.49 3.84 -5.87
CA ILE A 9 6.48 4.52 -6.70
C ILE A 9 7.28 5.52 -5.85
N THR A 10 8.60 5.34 -5.79
CA THR A 10 9.48 6.25 -5.02
C THR A 10 10.46 7.04 -5.89
N ASP A 11 10.71 6.58 -7.12
CA ASP A 11 11.56 7.28 -8.09
C ASP A 11 10.73 8.24 -8.96
N PRO A 12 11.01 9.56 -8.95
CA PRO A 12 10.32 10.51 -9.83
C PRO A 12 10.52 10.23 -11.32
N SER A 13 11.61 9.55 -11.72
CA SER A 13 11.89 9.22 -13.13
C SER A 13 10.83 8.29 -13.76
N SER A 14 10.08 7.59 -12.92
CA SER A 14 9.04 6.64 -13.32
C SER A 14 7.65 7.28 -13.50
N LEU A 15 7.54 8.60 -13.32
CA LEU A 15 6.28 9.35 -13.37
C LEU A 15 6.35 10.45 -14.43
N PHE A 16 5.17 10.89 -14.89
CA PHE A 16 5.08 12.14 -15.66
C PHE A 16 5.39 13.34 -14.77
N GLU A 17 5.93 14.41 -15.37
CA GLU A 17 6.30 15.64 -14.67
C GLU A 17 5.14 16.21 -13.84
N SER A 18 3.92 16.21 -14.37
CA SER A 18 2.72 16.68 -13.66
C SER A 18 2.38 15.87 -12.40
N ASP A 19 2.69 14.57 -12.39
CA ASP A 19 2.43 13.70 -11.24
C ASP A 19 3.55 13.82 -10.20
N VAL A 20 4.78 14.06 -10.64
CA VAL A 20 5.89 14.44 -9.75
C VAL A 20 5.58 15.75 -9.04
N GLU A 21 5.14 16.78 -9.77
CA GLU A 21 4.75 18.07 -9.20
C GLU A 21 3.62 17.94 -8.19
N GLN A 22 2.53 17.23 -8.54
CA GLN A 22 1.41 17.01 -7.64
C GLN A 22 1.85 16.27 -6.37
N ARG A 23 2.64 15.20 -6.50
CA ARG A 23 3.06 14.39 -5.35
C ARG A 23 4.00 15.16 -4.44
N ASN A 24 4.88 15.98 -5.01
CA ASN A 24 5.72 16.89 -4.26
C ASN A 24 4.89 17.92 -3.51
N ALA A 25 3.90 18.54 -4.14
CA ALA A 25 2.98 19.49 -3.51
C ALA A 25 2.21 18.87 -2.33
N LEU A 26 1.63 17.68 -2.52
CA LEU A 26 0.95 16.94 -1.45
C LEU A 26 1.91 16.63 -0.29
N SER A 27 3.10 16.10 -0.60
CA SER A 27 4.09 15.74 0.43
C SER A 27 4.60 16.96 1.19
N GLN A 28 4.74 18.10 0.51
CA GLN A 28 5.21 19.35 1.09
C GLN A 28 4.15 19.95 2.02
N ALA A 29 2.89 19.98 1.60
CA ALA A 29 1.77 20.44 2.43
C ALA A 29 1.63 19.57 3.70
N ALA A 30 1.73 18.24 3.55
CA ALA A 30 1.69 17.33 4.68
C ALA A 30 2.89 17.54 5.63
N PHE A 31 4.09 17.75 5.08
CA PHE A 31 5.29 18.03 5.84
C PHE A 31 5.18 19.33 6.66
N SER A 32 4.60 20.39 6.11
CA SER A 32 4.39 21.67 6.81
C SER A 32 3.16 21.71 7.72
N GLY A 33 2.35 20.65 7.76
CA GLY A 33 1.09 20.63 8.50
C GLY A 33 -0.02 21.51 7.87
N ASP A 34 0.11 21.84 6.59
CA ASP A 34 -0.91 22.55 5.82
C ASP A 34 -2.00 21.57 5.35
N TRP A 35 -3.00 21.35 6.20
CA TRP A 35 -4.06 20.39 5.91
C TRP A 35 -5.00 20.84 4.78
N GLU A 36 -5.16 22.14 4.58
CA GLU A 36 -5.96 22.66 3.46
C GLU A 36 -5.26 22.40 2.13
N GLY A 37 -3.95 22.70 2.05
CA GLY A 37 -3.11 22.34 0.92
C GLY A 37 -3.07 20.83 0.67
N VAL A 38 -2.99 20.02 1.72
CA VAL A 38 -3.11 18.55 1.60
C VAL A 38 -4.40 18.17 0.88
N PHE A 39 -5.55 18.68 1.32
CA PHE A 39 -6.83 18.32 0.69
C PHE A 39 -7.04 18.93 -0.70
N THR A 40 -6.30 20.00 -1.03
CA THR A 40 -6.28 20.60 -2.37
C THR A 40 -5.51 19.73 -3.36
N HIS A 41 -4.40 19.14 -2.91
CA HIS A 41 -3.55 18.30 -3.76
C HIS A 41 -3.88 16.80 -3.70
N LEU A 42 -4.73 16.38 -2.76
CA LEU A 42 -5.08 14.97 -2.57
C LEU A 42 -5.89 14.44 -3.75
N ARG A 43 -5.30 13.51 -4.51
CA ARG A 43 -5.97 12.74 -5.56
C ARG A 43 -6.46 11.40 -5.02
N ARG A 44 -7.42 10.78 -5.72
CA ARG A 44 -7.96 9.45 -5.37
C ARG A 44 -7.25 8.29 -6.09
N ASP A 45 -6.50 8.60 -7.14
CA ASP A 45 -5.80 7.65 -8.00
C ASP A 45 -4.29 7.64 -7.71
N GLU A 46 -3.49 8.36 -8.49
CA GLU A 46 -2.03 8.40 -8.38
C GLU A 46 -1.60 9.58 -7.49
N GLY A 47 -0.61 9.34 -6.63
CA GLY A 47 -0.22 10.36 -5.64
C GLY A 47 -1.32 10.60 -4.60
N GLY A 48 -2.08 9.55 -4.27
CA GLY A 48 -3.17 9.60 -3.28
C GLY A 48 -2.69 9.63 -1.82
N PRO A 49 -3.57 9.38 -0.83
CA PRO A 49 -3.26 9.56 0.59
C PRO A 49 -2.16 8.63 1.12
N ASN A 50 -1.87 7.56 0.39
CA ASN A 50 -0.91 6.52 0.74
C ASN A 50 0.44 6.68 0.04
N ALA A 51 0.56 7.62 -0.90
CA ALA A 51 1.83 7.90 -1.56
C ALA A 51 2.84 8.47 -0.55
N THR A 52 4.09 8.03 -0.67
CA THR A 52 5.20 8.58 0.10
C THR A 52 5.91 9.67 -0.69
N ARG A 53 6.67 10.52 0.00
CA ARG A 53 7.52 11.52 -0.68
C ARG A 53 8.51 10.83 -1.63
N LEU A 54 8.56 11.29 -2.89
CA LEU A 54 9.53 10.82 -3.88
C LEU A 54 10.96 11.09 -3.41
N GLY A 55 11.83 10.09 -3.50
CA GLY A 55 13.20 10.14 -2.96
C GLY A 55 13.31 10.34 -1.44
N GLY A 56 12.19 10.30 -0.71
CA GLY A 56 12.14 10.48 0.74
C GLY A 56 12.64 9.24 1.48
N ARG A 57 13.38 9.43 2.57
CA ARG A 57 13.94 8.31 3.37
C ARG A 57 13.03 7.81 4.49
N SER A 58 11.96 8.54 4.84
CA SER A 58 11.12 8.19 5.99
C SER A 58 10.03 7.17 5.66
N GLY A 59 9.56 7.10 4.40
CA GLY A 59 8.37 6.31 4.05
C GLY A 59 7.06 6.87 4.63
N TYR A 60 7.04 8.14 5.05
CA TYR A 60 5.84 8.77 5.60
C TYR A 60 4.79 8.99 4.51
N THR A 61 3.56 8.59 4.83
CA THR A 61 2.33 9.00 4.14
C THR A 61 1.75 10.26 4.79
N VAL A 62 0.68 10.80 4.23
CA VAL A 62 -0.03 11.96 4.83
C VAL A 62 -0.57 11.62 6.23
N LEU A 63 -1.00 10.38 6.47
CA LEU A 63 -1.45 9.95 7.81
C LEU A 63 -0.30 9.88 8.82
N HIS A 64 0.91 9.48 8.41
CA HIS A 64 2.09 9.56 9.28
C HIS A 64 2.41 11.01 9.66
N GLN A 65 2.33 11.94 8.69
CA GLN A 65 2.53 13.37 8.97
C GLN A 65 1.44 13.92 9.91
N ALA A 66 0.18 13.57 9.69
CA ALA A 66 -0.92 13.98 10.57
C ALA A 66 -0.72 13.48 12.01
N ALA A 67 -0.25 12.24 12.17
CA ALA A 67 0.09 11.68 13.47
C ALA A 67 1.30 12.36 14.11
N TYR A 68 2.35 12.65 13.34
CA TYR A 68 3.54 13.37 13.81
C TYR A 68 3.21 14.77 14.33
N HIS A 69 2.39 15.52 13.57
CA HIS A 69 1.99 16.89 13.90
C HIS A 69 0.89 16.99 14.97
N GLY A 70 0.26 15.88 15.35
CA GLY A 70 -0.90 15.93 16.27
C GLY A 70 -2.10 16.62 15.65
N ALA A 71 -2.35 16.39 14.36
CA ALA A 71 -3.40 17.04 13.59
C ALA A 71 -4.79 16.94 14.25
N PRO A 72 -5.74 17.84 13.93
CA PRO A 72 -7.11 17.70 14.40
C PRO A 72 -7.72 16.35 13.98
N VAL A 73 -8.52 15.73 14.85
CA VAL A 73 -9.18 14.44 14.58
C VAL A 73 -9.96 14.46 13.26
N ALA A 74 -10.66 15.56 12.97
CA ALA A 74 -11.40 15.74 11.73
C ALA A 74 -10.53 15.65 10.46
N VAL A 75 -9.27 16.09 10.53
CA VAL A 75 -8.29 15.96 9.44
C VAL A 75 -7.95 14.48 9.25
N VAL A 76 -7.62 13.78 10.33
CA VAL A 76 -7.30 12.34 10.30
C VAL A 76 -8.47 11.53 9.75
N GLU A 77 -9.68 11.76 10.25
CA GLU A 77 -10.90 11.08 9.76
C GLU A 77 -11.18 11.37 8.29
N ARG A 78 -10.91 12.60 7.82
CA ARG A 78 -11.05 12.95 6.40
C ARG A 78 -10.02 12.23 5.53
N LEU A 79 -8.78 12.09 6.00
CA LEU A 79 -7.74 11.32 5.30
C LEU A 79 -8.07 9.82 5.24
N VAL A 80 -8.56 9.25 6.35
CA VAL A 80 -9.03 7.86 6.38
C VAL A 80 -10.20 7.65 5.41
N ARG A 81 -11.18 8.57 5.39
CA ARG A 81 -12.30 8.53 4.41
C ARG A 81 -11.85 8.71 2.96
N ALA A 82 -10.69 9.34 2.73
CA ALA A 82 -10.09 9.46 1.42
C ALA A 82 -9.33 8.20 0.98
N GLY A 83 -9.28 7.15 1.81
CA GLY A 83 -8.58 5.90 1.52
C GLY A 83 -7.20 5.78 2.18
N GLY A 84 -6.87 6.65 3.14
CA GLY A 84 -5.64 6.57 3.90
C GLY A 84 -5.55 5.29 4.72
N PHE A 85 -4.50 4.50 4.48
CA PHE A 85 -4.23 3.26 5.19
C PHE A 85 -3.77 3.54 6.61
N ARG A 86 -4.34 2.83 7.58
CA ARG A 86 -3.96 2.97 9.00
C ARG A 86 -2.92 1.93 9.42
N ALA A 87 -2.93 0.77 8.76
CA ALA A 87 -1.96 -0.30 8.97
C ALA A 87 -0.63 -0.13 8.23
N ILE A 88 -0.52 0.86 7.33
CA ILE A 88 0.73 1.15 6.61
C ILE A 88 1.83 1.57 7.60
N ARG A 89 3.00 0.97 7.47
CA ARG A 89 4.22 1.28 8.24
C ARG A 89 5.09 2.22 7.46
N ASP A 90 5.90 3.03 8.13
CA ASP A 90 6.98 3.82 7.54
C ASP A 90 8.25 2.95 7.33
N ASN A 91 9.41 3.58 7.08
CA ASN A 91 10.69 2.87 6.93
C ASN A 91 11.33 2.44 8.26
N ASN A 92 10.85 2.95 9.41
CA ASN A 92 11.23 2.49 10.75
C ASN A 92 10.33 1.35 11.25
N GLY A 93 9.27 1.01 10.49
CA GLY A 93 8.27 0.03 10.88
C GLY A 93 7.13 0.62 11.73
N ASP A 94 7.07 1.93 11.94
CA ASP A 94 6.03 2.62 12.71
C ASP A 94 4.79 2.85 11.83
N ARG A 95 3.60 2.54 12.33
CA ARG A 95 2.32 2.97 11.73
C ARG A 95 1.99 4.40 12.19
N PRO A 96 1.03 5.10 11.55
CA PRO A 96 0.56 6.39 12.03
C PRO A 96 0.18 6.40 13.52
N ILE A 97 -0.51 5.37 14.02
CA ILE A 97 -0.88 5.27 15.44
C ILE A 97 0.35 5.16 16.38
N ASP A 98 1.42 4.51 15.91
CA ASP A 98 2.65 4.33 16.68
C ASP A 98 3.37 5.69 16.82
N LEU A 99 3.36 6.51 15.77
CA LEU A 99 3.83 7.91 15.82
C LEU A 99 2.98 8.76 16.78
N ALA A 100 1.65 8.71 16.66
CA ALA A 100 0.76 9.48 17.56
C ALA A 100 1.01 9.13 19.03
N SER A 101 1.17 7.84 19.34
CA SER A 101 1.50 7.36 20.68
C SER A 101 2.87 7.89 21.15
N ARG A 102 3.89 7.81 20.30
CA ARG A 102 5.26 8.28 20.61
C ARG A 102 5.30 9.78 20.92
N PHE A 103 4.52 10.58 20.20
CA PHE A 103 4.44 12.03 20.39
C PHE A 103 3.33 12.47 21.36
N ARG A 104 2.66 11.52 22.03
CA ARG A 104 1.62 11.77 23.05
C ARG A 104 0.37 12.49 22.53
N HIS A 105 0.02 12.25 21.27
CA HIS A 105 -1.21 12.72 20.64
C HIS A 105 -2.35 11.72 20.89
N ASP A 106 -2.68 11.55 22.17
CA ASP A 106 -3.61 10.52 22.66
C ASP A 106 -5.03 10.67 22.04
N HIS A 107 -5.40 11.89 21.62
CA HIS A 107 -6.67 12.20 20.95
C HIS A 107 -6.80 11.58 19.55
N LEU A 108 -5.69 11.12 18.94
CA LEU A 108 -5.71 10.52 17.60
C LEU A 108 -5.75 8.99 17.61
N ILE A 109 -5.55 8.35 18.76
CA ILE A 109 -5.37 6.90 18.87
C ILE A 109 -6.57 6.13 18.30
N ASP A 110 -7.79 6.52 18.65
CA ASP A 110 -8.99 5.85 18.15
C ASP A 110 -9.18 6.05 16.64
N ALA A 111 -8.92 7.26 16.12
CA ALA A 111 -9.05 7.57 14.71
C ALA A 111 -7.99 6.86 13.83
N LEU A 112 -6.79 6.63 14.38
CA LEU A 112 -5.68 5.99 13.68
C LEU A 112 -5.63 4.47 13.87
N LYS A 113 -6.45 3.90 14.75
CA LYS A 113 -6.48 2.46 14.98
C LYS A 113 -6.91 1.71 13.71
N PRO A 114 -6.08 0.80 13.17
CA PRO A 114 -6.47 -0.05 12.05
C PRO A 114 -7.66 -0.94 12.46
N PRO A 115 -8.71 -1.03 11.64
CA PRO A 115 -9.80 -1.96 11.86
C PRO A 115 -9.29 -3.36 11.51
N LEU A 116 -9.45 -4.32 12.41
CA LEU A 116 -9.10 -5.71 12.11
C LEU A 116 -10.30 -6.39 11.45
N ARG A 117 -10.39 -6.31 10.12
CA ARG A 117 -11.48 -6.95 9.34
C ARG A 117 -11.16 -8.38 8.96
N HIS A 118 -9.88 -8.67 8.71
CA HIS A 118 -9.39 -10.00 8.40
C HIS A 118 -8.29 -10.39 9.38
N ALA A 119 -8.63 -11.27 10.33
CA ALA A 119 -7.68 -11.73 11.32
C ALA A 119 -6.65 -12.68 10.70
N VAL A 120 -5.39 -12.27 10.67
CA VAL A 120 -4.25 -13.09 10.25
C VAL A 120 -3.22 -13.05 11.37
N PRO A 121 -2.78 -14.21 11.91
CA PRO A 121 -1.73 -14.24 12.92
C PRO A 121 -0.45 -13.60 12.40
N THR A 122 0.23 -12.79 13.23
CA THR A 122 1.44 -12.04 12.84
C THR A 122 2.50 -12.93 12.20
N LYS A 123 2.74 -14.13 12.74
CA LYS A 123 3.69 -15.10 12.19
C LYS A 123 3.35 -15.51 10.75
N ILE A 124 2.06 -15.69 10.46
CA ILE A 124 1.58 -16.03 9.11
C ILE A 124 1.74 -14.81 8.19
N LEU A 125 1.35 -13.62 8.66
CA LEU A 125 1.48 -12.40 7.88
C LEU A 125 2.93 -12.09 7.50
N THR A 126 3.87 -12.28 8.42
CA THR A 126 5.32 -12.14 8.17
C THR A 126 5.80 -13.13 7.12
N ALA A 127 5.40 -14.41 7.21
CA ALA A 127 5.78 -15.42 6.23
C ALA A 127 5.20 -15.12 4.85
N LEU A 128 3.95 -14.64 4.78
CA LEU A 128 3.32 -14.21 3.53
C LEU A 128 4.04 -12.99 2.93
N GLN A 129 4.45 -12.03 3.77
CA GLN A 129 5.20 -10.84 3.35
C GLN A 129 6.54 -11.21 2.72
N GLN A 130 7.30 -12.10 3.38
CA GLN A 130 8.56 -12.62 2.84
C GLN A 130 8.34 -13.39 1.54
N GLY A 131 7.31 -14.24 1.47
CA GLY A 131 6.97 -14.97 0.24
C GLY A 131 6.59 -14.05 -0.92
N LEU A 132 5.91 -12.93 -0.66
CA LEU A 132 5.60 -11.92 -1.67
C LEU A 132 6.87 -11.24 -2.18
N GLU A 133 7.77 -10.88 -1.26
CA GLU A 133 9.06 -10.26 -1.60
C GLU A 133 9.86 -11.15 -2.53
N THR A 134 10.13 -12.41 -2.13
CA THR A 134 10.84 -13.38 -2.96
C THR A 134 10.14 -13.60 -4.30
N LEU A 135 8.81 -13.72 -4.32
CA LEU A 135 8.06 -13.88 -5.56
C LEU A 135 8.29 -12.72 -6.53
N ILE A 136 8.17 -11.49 -6.06
CA ILE A 136 8.30 -10.30 -6.90
C ILE A 136 9.75 -10.13 -7.37
N THR A 137 10.73 -10.33 -6.49
CA THR A 137 12.13 -10.03 -6.80
C THR A 137 12.86 -11.15 -7.53
N GLU A 138 12.46 -12.41 -7.33
CA GLU A 138 13.21 -13.58 -7.79
C GLU A 138 12.37 -14.49 -8.71
N ASP A 139 11.21 -14.96 -8.25
CA ASP A 139 10.54 -16.09 -8.92
C ASP A 139 9.67 -15.70 -10.12
N SER A 140 9.16 -14.46 -10.15
CA SER A 140 8.13 -14.05 -11.13
C SER A 140 8.68 -13.57 -12.47
N GLY A 141 9.99 -13.33 -12.57
CA GLY A 141 10.62 -12.70 -13.74
C GLY A 141 10.39 -11.19 -13.86
N PHE A 142 9.64 -10.55 -12.94
CA PHE A 142 9.41 -9.11 -12.92
C PHE A 142 10.38 -8.34 -11.99
N GLY A 143 11.35 -9.03 -11.39
CA GLY A 143 12.25 -8.44 -10.38
C GLY A 143 13.13 -7.30 -10.89
N GLU A 144 13.56 -7.34 -12.15
CA GLU A 144 14.31 -6.24 -12.78
C GLU A 144 13.42 -5.01 -12.97
N VAL A 145 12.25 -5.18 -13.61
CA VAL A 145 11.26 -4.11 -13.80
C VAL A 145 10.84 -3.48 -12.47
N TRP A 146 10.67 -4.30 -11.42
CA TRP A 146 10.34 -3.81 -10.08
C TRP A 146 11.44 -2.94 -9.48
N ARG A 147 12.71 -3.35 -9.61
CA ARG A 147 13.87 -2.61 -9.08
C ARG A 147 14.10 -1.31 -9.85
N ASP A 148 14.06 -1.37 -11.18
CA ASP A 148 14.30 -0.21 -12.05
C ASP A 148 13.24 0.87 -11.86
N ALA A 149 11.99 0.47 -11.57
CA ALA A 149 10.91 1.42 -11.26
C ALA A 149 11.00 2.03 -9.85
N GLY A 150 12.01 1.68 -9.04
CA GLY A 150 12.18 2.22 -7.68
C GLY A 150 10.98 1.94 -6.78
N MET A 151 10.46 0.71 -6.83
CA MET A 151 9.22 0.34 -6.15
C MET A 151 9.40 -0.03 -4.68
N ARG A 152 8.56 0.55 -3.84
CA ARG A 152 8.36 0.17 -2.46
C ARG A 152 7.48 -1.07 -2.37
N MET A 153 7.97 -2.08 -1.66
CA MET A 153 7.26 -3.35 -1.45
C MET A 153 5.87 -3.15 -0.83
N PRO A 154 4.80 -3.78 -1.37
CA PRO A 154 3.48 -3.76 -0.76
C PRO A 154 3.48 -4.38 0.62
N GLN A 155 2.77 -3.75 1.56
CA GLN A 155 2.64 -4.27 2.92
C GLN A 155 1.32 -5.02 3.07
N LEU A 156 1.40 -6.33 3.27
CA LEU A 156 0.22 -7.20 3.36
C LEU A 156 -0.65 -6.92 4.58
N GLU A 157 -0.13 -6.27 5.63
CA GLU A 157 -0.92 -5.85 6.80
C GLU A 157 -2.09 -4.94 6.39
N VAL A 158 -1.93 -4.13 5.33
CA VAL A 158 -2.99 -3.26 4.80
C VAL A 158 -4.21 -4.06 4.35
N LEU A 159 -4.03 -5.27 3.79
CA LEU A 159 -5.17 -6.10 3.38
C LEU A 159 -6.08 -6.48 4.55
N THR A 160 -5.57 -6.47 5.78
CA THR A 160 -6.34 -6.85 6.97
C THR A 160 -7.36 -5.80 7.41
N GLU A 161 -7.22 -4.55 6.93
CA GLU A 161 -8.12 -3.43 7.24
C GLU A 161 -9.14 -3.08 6.15
N LEU A 162 -8.98 -3.63 4.95
CA LEU A 162 -9.87 -3.35 3.81
C LEU A 162 -11.18 -4.15 3.92
N GLU A 163 -12.28 -3.61 3.37
CA GLU A 163 -13.57 -4.32 3.31
C GLU A 163 -13.58 -5.42 2.26
N ASP A 164 -13.04 -5.12 1.07
CA ASP A 164 -12.61 -6.11 0.09
C ASP A 164 -11.09 -6.18 0.19
N PRO A 165 -10.50 -7.29 0.68
CA PRO A 165 -9.08 -7.38 0.96
C PRO A 165 -8.29 -7.63 -0.33
N GLU A 166 -8.37 -6.65 -1.23
CA GLU A 166 -7.74 -6.60 -2.52
C GLU A 166 -6.97 -5.29 -2.69
N LEU A 167 -5.74 -5.41 -3.19
CA LEU A 167 -4.82 -4.30 -3.41
C LEU A 167 -4.30 -4.38 -4.85
N TRP A 168 -4.45 -3.28 -5.57
CA TRP A 168 -3.80 -3.08 -6.86
C TRP A 168 -2.48 -2.36 -6.66
N VAL A 169 -1.42 -2.87 -7.29
CA VAL A 169 -0.07 -2.35 -7.21
C VAL A 169 0.38 -1.99 -8.63
N PRO A 170 0.17 -0.75 -9.09
CA PRO A 170 0.67 -0.34 -10.41
C PRO A 170 2.19 -0.38 -10.44
N VAL A 171 2.77 -0.88 -11.54
CA VAL A 171 4.22 -0.93 -11.74
C VAL A 171 4.56 -0.18 -13.03
N PRO A 172 5.23 0.99 -12.94
CA PRO A 172 5.72 1.70 -14.12
C PRO A 172 6.56 0.80 -15.03
N GLY A 173 6.41 0.95 -16.35
CA GLY A 173 7.10 0.11 -17.35
C GLY A 173 6.52 -1.30 -17.57
N MET A 174 5.69 -1.82 -16.65
CA MET A 174 5.04 -3.14 -16.81
C MET A 174 3.76 -3.08 -17.66
N TYR A 175 3.26 -1.88 -17.99
CA TYR A 175 1.95 -1.66 -18.62
C TYR A 175 0.81 -2.40 -17.87
N GLY A 176 0.88 -2.33 -16.55
CA GLY A 176 0.03 -3.07 -15.63
C GLY A 176 0.58 -3.02 -14.21
N GLY A 177 0.56 -4.16 -13.52
CA GLY A 177 0.93 -4.22 -12.11
C GLY A 177 0.58 -5.54 -11.46
N TRP A 178 0.42 -5.54 -10.14
CA TRP A 178 0.04 -6.72 -9.37
C TRP A 178 -1.31 -6.55 -8.72
N ARG A 179 -2.11 -7.62 -8.77
CA ARG A 179 -3.32 -7.76 -8.00
C ARG A 179 -3.05 -8.71 -6.84
N LEU A 180 -3.17 -8.21 -5.62
CA LEU A 180 -3.00 -8.97 -4.40
C LEU A 180 -4.36 -9.12 -3.72
N ARG A 181 -4.74 -10.33 -3.34
CA ARG A 181 -5.95 -10.57 -2.54
C ARG A 181 -5.65 -11.50 -1.37
N LEU A 182 -6.08 -11.10 -0.18
CA LEU A 182 -6.06 -11.97 0.99
C LEU A 182 -7.22 -12.99 0.91
N LEU A 183 -6.87 -14.26 1.02
CA LEU A 183 -7.79 -15.40 1.05
C LEU A 183 -7.58 -16.13 2.38
N HIS A 184 -8.21 -15.62 3.45
CA HIS A 184 -8.05 -16.14 4.81
C HIS A 184 -6.58 -16.08 5.30
N LEU A 185 -5.83 -17.18 5.22
CA LEU A 185 -4.42 -17.29 5.62
C LEU A 185 -3.46 -17.41 4.44
N GLU A 186 -3.94 -17.10 3.24
CA GLU A 186 -3.18 -17.13 1.98
C GLU A 186 -3.27 -15.78 1.28
N VAL A 187 -2.29 -15.46 0.44
CA VAL A 187 -2.39 -14.33 -0.49
C VAL A 187 -2.34 -14.85 -1.92
N ALA A 188 -3.37 -14.53 -2.69
CA ALA A 188 -3.34 -14.69 -4.14
C ALA A 188 -2.64 -13.46 -4.74
N ALA A 189 -1.54 -13.68 -5.45
CA ALA A 189 -0.78 -12.65 -6.13
C ALA A 189 -0.80 -12.92 -7.63
N GLN A 190 -1.28 -11.94 -8.41
CA GLN A 190 -1.40 -12.06 -9.86
C GLN A 190 -0.71 -10.88 -10.54
N PRO A 191 0.41 -11.11 -11.27
CA PRO A 191 0.91 -10.10 -12.19
C PRO A 191 -0.10 -9.93 -13.34
N MET A 192 -0.39 -8.69 -13.68
CA MET A 192 -1.22 -8.32 -14.82
C MET A 192 -0.37 -7.45 -15.73
N CYS A 193 0.03 -8.00 -16.88
CA CYS A 193 0.74 -7.26 -17.94
C CYS A 193 -0.15 -7.28 -19.18
N ARG A 194 -0.45 -6.11 -19.76
CA ARG A 194 -1.30 -6.03 -20.96
C ARG A 194 -0.64 -6.60 -22.22
N VAL A 195 0.68 -6.76 -22.22
CA VAL A 195 1.47 -7.15 -23.42
C VAL A 195 1.73 -8.66 -23.48
N VAL A 196 1.67 -9.35 -22.33
CA VAL A 196 1.92 -10.80 -22.24
C VAL A 196 0.68 -11.47 -21.66
N GLU A 197 -0.05 -12.22 -22.49
CA GLU A 197 -1.12 -13.11 -22.04
C GLU A 197 -0.52 -14.29 -21.27
N SER A 198 -0.13 -14.06 -20.02
CA SER A 198 0.26 -15.14 -19.11
C SER A 198 -0.68 -15.14 -17.91
N TYR A 199 -1.32 -16.29 -17.66
CA TYR A 199 -2.34 -16.48 -16.63
C TYR A 199 -1.75 -16.95 -15.30
N HIS A 200 -0.49 -16.63 -15.03
CA HIS A 200 0.15 -17.05 -13.78
C HIS A 200 -0.50 -16.31 -12.62
N HIS A 201 -1.06 -17.07 -11.69
CA HIS A 201 -1.39 -16.55 -10.36
C HIS A 201 -0.69 -17.42 -9.34
N TYR A 202 -0.15 -16.77 -8.32
CA TYR A 202 0.62 -17.39 -7.26
C TYR A 202 -0.25 -17.44 -6.02
N ARG A 203 -0.12 -18.54 -5.27
CA ARG A 203 -0.66 -18.63 -3.92
C ARG A 203 0.48 -18.67 -2.92
N LEU A 204 0.56 -17.60 -2.15
CA LEU A 204 1.48 -17.48 -1.02
C LEU A 204 0.82 -18.15 0.19
N ARG A 205 1.55 -19.08 0.80
CA ARG A 205 1.19 -19.75 2.06
C ARG A 205 2.37 -19.63 3.01
N ALA A 206 2.13 -19.70 4.32
CA ALA A 206 3.22 -19.67 5.30
C ALA A 206 4.25 -20.82 5.17
N GLY A 207 3.92 -21.89 4.44
CA GLY A 207 4.83 -23.02 4.16
C GLY A 207 5.48 -22.99 2.77
N GLY A 208 5.27 -21.93 1.98
CA GLY A 208 5.85 -21.78 0.63
C GLY A 208 4.90 -21.21 -0.40
N THR A 209 5.45 -20.86 -1.56
CA THR A 209 4.72 -20.32 -2.71
C THR A 209 4.41 -21.43 -3.71
N ALA A 210 3.16 -21.52 -4.15
CA ALA A 210 2.76 -22.42 -5.23
C ALA A 210 2.30 -21.62 -6.45
N THR A 211 2.85 -21.93 -7.62
CA THR A 211 2.36 -21.43 -8.91
C THR A 211 1.12 -22.21 -9.30
N VAL A 212 0.03 -21.50 -9.58
CA VAL A 212 -1.23 -22.12 -10.02
C VAL A 212 -1.55 -21.64 -11.43
N HIS A 213 -1.90 -22.58 -12.30
CA HIS A 213 -2.36 -22.29 -13.66
C HIS A 213 -3.90 -22.27 -13.68
N GLY A 214 -4.50 -21.14 -14.06
CA GLY A 214 -5.96 -20.99 -14.18
C GLY A 214 -6.46 -19.57 -13.84
N PRO A 215 -7.77 -19.29 -13.97
CA PRO A 215 -8.34 -18.00 -13.56
C PRO A 215 -8.39 -17.87 -12.03
N MET A 216 -8.20 -16.64 -11.51
CA MET A 216 -8.32 -16.34 -10.08
C MET A 216 -9.71 -16.78 -9.56
N PRO A 217 -9.82 -17.53 -8.46
CA PRO A 217 -11.12 -17.94 -7.94
C PRO A 217 -11.94 -16.70 -7.55
N ARG A 218 -13.14 -16.57 -8.13
CA ARG A 218 -14.13 -15.59 -7.67
C ARG A 218 -14.66 -16.03 -6.30
N GLN A 219 -15.06 -15.08 -5.44
CA GLN A 219 -15.59 -15.32 -4.08
C GLN A 219 -16.60 -16.46 -3.96
N SER A 220 -17.33 -16.79 -5.03
CA SER A 220 -18.34 -17.86 -5.08
C SER A 220 -17.82 -19.30 -4.87
N ASN A 221 -16.51 -19.55 -4.87
CA ASN A 221 -15.96 -20.91 -4.81
C ASN A 221 -15.40 -21.30 -3.43
N TYR A 222 -15.63 -20.49 -2.40
CA TYR A 222 -15.31 -20.83 -1.01
C TYR A 222 -16.58 -20.77 -0.16
N VAL A 223 -17.42 -21.79 -0.36
CA VAL A 223 -18.47 -22.19 0.61
C VAL A 223 -18.07 -23.54 1.15
#